data_AF-A0A855GWC2-F1
#
_entry.id   AF-A0A855GWC2-F1
#
_cell.length_a   1.000
_cell.length_b   1.000
_cell.length_c   1.000
_cell.angle_alpha   90.00
_cell.angle_beta   90.00
_cell.angle_gamma   90.00
#
_symmetry.space_group_name_H-M   'P 1'
#
loop_
_entity.id
_entity.type
_entity.pdbx_description
1 polymer ?
#
loop_
_entity_poly.entity_id
_entity_poly.type
_entity_poly.pdbx_seq_one_letter_code
_entity_poly.pdbx_strand_id
1 'polypeptide(L)'
;MCVGARIKKLRIKRNVSADDLAKAVGVSRATIFRYENGDIEKMPATTLEKIAKYLFTTPAYLMGWEEDNSNSNDHNEIVETIAAHIDDDATEEEIEEILAYIEMRRNLRNNRNK
;
A
#
# COMPACT_ATOMS: atom_id res chain seq x y z
N MET A 1 3.98 13.57 -0.89
CA MET A 1 2.93 13.37 0.14
C MET A 1 3.55 13.61 1.51
N CYS A 2 2.99 14.48 2.35
CA CYS A 2 3.51 14.74 3.70
C CYS A 2 3.12 13.63 4.70
N VAL A 3 3.76 13.60 5.86
CA VAL A 3 3.53 12.64 6.95
C VAL A 3 2.06 12.64 7.39
N GLY A 4 1.49 13.83 7.61
CA GLY A 4 0.08 14.00 7.98
C GLY A 4 -0.89 13.37 6.99
N ALA A 5 -0.64 13.57 5.69
CA ALA A 5 -1.46 12.98 4.64
C ALA A 5 -1.39 11.44 4.63
N ARG A 6 -0.21 10.85 4.90
CA ARG A 6 -0.05 9.38 5.04
C ARG A 6 -0.82 8.84 6.24
N ILE A 7 -0.78 9.54 7.38
CA ILE A 7 -1.55 9.19 8.58
C ILE A 7 -3.05 9.18 8.27
N LYS A 8 -3.57 10.25 7.64
CA LYS A 8 -4.98 10.36 7.25
C LYS A 8 -5.40 9.24 6.29
N LYS A 9 -4.57 8.96 5.28
CA LYS A 9 -4.81 7.89 4.29
C LYS A 9 -4.95 6.53 4.98
N LEU A 10 -4.00 6.17 5.86
CA LEU A 10 -4.04 4.90 6.59
C LEU A 10 -5.22 4.82 7.56
N ARG A 11 -5.52 5.91 8.26
CA ARG A 11 -6.64 5.96 9.19
C ARG A 11 -7.97 5.66 8.48
N ILE A 12 -8.20 6.31 7.33
CA ILE A 12 -9.40 6.07 6.51
C ILE A 12 -9.40 4.66 5.95
N LYS A 13 -8.27 4.19 5.39
CA LYS A 13 -8.14 2.82 4.84
C LYS A 13 -8.51 1.72 5.85
N ARG A 14 -8.34 2.00 7.14
CA ARG A 14 -8.57 1.05 8.25
C ARG A 14 -9.85 1.31 9.01
N ASN A 15 -10.73 2.20 8.53
CA ASN A 15 -11.96 2.59 9.21
C ASN A 15 -11.76 3.07 10.66
N VAL A 16 -10.62 3.70 10.94
CA VAL A 16 -10.30 4.25 12.26
C VAL A 16 -10.82 5.69 12.35
N SER A 17 -11.55 6.02 13.41
CA SER A 17 -11.98 7.40 13.64
C SER A 17 -10.83 8.27 14.18
N ALA A 18 -10.89 9.58 13.95
CA ALA A 18 -9.92 10.50 14.53
C ALA A 18 -9.98 10.51 16.07
N ASP A 19 -11.16 10.25 16.65
CA ASP A 19 -11.32 10.15 18.11
C ASP A 19 -10.61 8.92 18.67
N ASP A 20 -10.70 7.78 17.98
CA ASP A 20 -10.05 6.54 18.45
C ASP A 20 -8.54 6.64 18.35
N LEU A 21 -8.02 7.20 17.25
CA LEU A 21 -6.60 7.49 17.11
C LEU A 21 -6.12 8.47 18.20
N ALA A 22 -6.90 9.52 18.48
CA ALA A 22 -6.57 10.49 19.52
C ALA A 22 -6.48 9.84 20.91
N LYS A 23 -7.46 8.99 21.27
CA LYS A 23 -7.48 8.22 22.52
C LYS A 23 -6.27 7.29 22.64
N ALA A 24 -5.93 6.56 21.58
CA ALA A 24 -4.81 5.62 21.57
C ALA A 24 -3.45 6.31 21.74
N VAL A 25 -3.28 7.50 21.15
CA VAL A 25 -2.03 8.25 21.19
C VAL A 25 -1.90 9.09 22.48
N GLY A 26 -3.04 9.46 23.08
CA GLY A 26 -3.11 10.31 24.27
C GLY A 26 -3.07 11.80 23.93
N VAL A 27 -3.70 12.19 22.83
CA VAL A 27 -3.79 13.60 22.39
C VAL A 27 -5.26 13.98 22.12
N SER A 28 -5.52 15.26 21.87
CA SER A 28 -6.87 15.70 21.49
C SER A 28 -7.21 15.34 20.05
N ARG A 29 -8.50 15.17 19.73
CA ARG A 29 -8.99 15.01 18.35
C ARG A 29 -8.52 16.14 17.44
N ALA A 30 -8.55 17.38 17.93
CA ALA A 30 -8.08 18.56 17.20
C ALA A 30 -6.58 18.44 16.86
N THR A 31 -5.76 17.91 17.77
CA THR A 31 -4.34 17.66 17.54
C THR A 31 -4.12 16.65 16.40
N ILE A 32 -4.91 15.57 16.34
CA ILE A 32 -4.85 14.61 15.22
C ILE A 32 -5.14 15.29 13.89
N PHE A 33 -6.21 16.11 13.80
CA PHE A 33 -6.49 16.83 12.56
C PHE A 33 -5.38 17.80 12.16
N ARG A 34 -4.80 18.51 13.13
CA ARG A 34 -3.66 19.40 12.88
C ARG A 34 -2.45 18.64 12.36
N TYR A 35 -2.19 17.44 12.88
CA TYR A 35 -1.16 16.56 12.31
C TYR A 35 -1.51 16.12 10.89
N GLU A 36 -2.74 15.66 10.65
CA GLU A 36 -3.19 15.18 9.34
C GLU A 36 -3.17 16.25 8.25
N ASN A 37 -3.48 17.50 8.61
CA ASN A 37 -3.47 18.65 7.70
C ASN A 37 -2.09 19.27 7.52
N GLY A 38 -1.12 18.95 8.38
CA GLY A 38 0.22 19.53 8.35
C GLY A 38 0.37 20.85 9.09
N ASP A 39 -0.61 21.27 9.91
CA ASP A 39 -0.57 22.49 10.73
C ASP A 39 0.50 22.42 11.84
N ILE A 40 1.00 21.21 12.14
CA ILE A 40 2.11 20.96 13.05
C ILE A 40 3.18 20.21 12.27
N GLU A 41 4.20 20.93 11.79
CA GLU A 41 5.32 20.32 11.07
C GLU A 41 6.18 19.41 11.95
N LYS A 42 6.35 19.78 13.23
CA LYS A 42 7.20 19.05 14.17
C LYS A 42 6.36 18.15 15.08
N MET A 43 6.19 16.91 14.65
CA MET A 43 5.59 15.86 15.48
C MET A 43 6.65 15.23 16.40
N PRO A 44 6.38 15.05 17.71
CA PRO A 44 7.26 14.29 18.58
C PRO A 44 7.41 12.84 18.09
N ALA A 45 8.63 12.30 18.13
CA ALA A 45 8.89 10.91 17.71
C ALA A 45 8.03 9.89 18.48
N THR A 46 7.84 10.11 19.79
CA THR A 46 6.98 9.28 20.64
C THR A 46 5.52 9.26 20.19
N THR A 47 5.01 10.39 19.69
CA THR A 47 3.65 10.49 19.13
C THR A 47 3.57 9.73 17.81
N LEU A 48 4.56 9.92 16.94
CA LEU A 48 4.63 9.22 15.65
C LEU A 48 4.68 7.71 15.83
N GLU A 49 5.47 7.20 16.78
CA GLU A 49 5.56 5.77 17.13
C GLU A 49 4.21 5.21 17.59
N LYS A 50 3.50 5.93 18.47
CA LYS A 50 2.16 5.53 18.92
C LYS A 50 1.16 5.48 17.77
N ILE A 51 1.18 6.48 16.89
CA ILE A 51 0.33 6.51 15.69
C ILE A 51 0.66 5.32 14.78
N ALA A 52 1.93 5.08 14.51
CA ALA A 52 2.38 3.97 13.67
C ALA A 52 1.93 2.62 14.24
N LYS A 53 2.11 2.41 15.55
CA LYS A 53 1.67 1.19 16.24
C LYS A 53 0.17 0.98 16.16
N TYR A 54 -0.63 2.03 16.40
CA TYR A 54 -2.08 1.94 16.36
C TYR A 54 -2.62 1.73 14.93
N LEU A 55 -1.97 2.36 13.95
CA LEU A 55 -2.24 2.18 12.53
C LEU A 55 -1.40 1.05 11.92
N PHE A 56 -1.04 0.00 12.69
CA PHE A 56 -0.20 -1.15 12.32
C PHE A 56 0.72 -0.89 11.11
N THR A 57 1.64 0.05 11.27
CA THR A 57 2.62 0.50 10.26
C THR A 57 3.91 0.91 10.96
N THR A 58 4.89 1.39 10.21
CA THR A 58 6.18 1.86 10.73
C THR A 58 6.25 3.39 10.73
N PRO A 59 6.99 4.01 11.67
CA PRO A 59 7.35 5.42 11.57
C PRO A 59 8.03 5.74 10.24
N ALA A 60 8.88 4.83 9.73
CA ALA A 60 9.55 4.97 8.44
C ALA A 60 8.56 5.11 7.27
N TYR A 61 7.51 4.29 7.23
CA TYR A 61 6.44 4.40 6.23
C TYR A 61 5.69 5.73 6.32
N LEU A 62 5.34 6.17 7.53
CA LEU A 62 4.65 7.45 7.75
C LEU A 62 5.54 8.64 7.35
N MET A 63 6.84 8.55 7.61
CA MET A 63 7.83 9.54 7.19
C MET A 63 8.11 9.50 5.68
N GLY A 64 7.72 8.42 5.01
CA GLY A 64 8.00 8.19 3.59
C GLY A 64 9.43 7.78 3.29
N TRP A 65 10.15 7.23 4.27
CA TRP A 65 11.46 6.60 4.07
C TRP A 65 11.32 5.23 3.41
N GLU A 66 10.16 4.59 3.60
CA GLU A 66 9.74 3.39 2.86
C GLU A 66 8.66 3.82 1.86
N GLU A 67 8.88 3.55 0.58
CA GLU A 67 7.82 3.69 -0.43
C GLU A 67 6.74 2.61 -0.19
N ASP A 68 5.50 2.91 -0.61
CA ASP A 68 4.42 1.94 -0.62
C ASP A 68 4.93 0.71 -1.38
N ASN A 69 5.28 -0.37 -0.67
CA ASN A 69 5.56 -1.67 -1.28
C ASN A 69 4.25 -2.34 -1.75
N SER A 70 3.39 -1.52 -2.37
CA SER A 70 2.09 -1.90 -2.93
C SER A 70 2.21 -2.43 -4.36
N ASN A 71 3.43 -2.80 -4.81
CA ASN A 71 3.66 -3.41 -6.12
C ASN A 71 4.31 -4.79 -6.05
N SER A 72 4.37 -5.46 -4.91
CA SER A 72 4.93 -6.83 -4.88
C SER A 72 4.30 -7.80 -3.88
N ASN A 73 3.07 -7.57 -3.40
CA ASN A 73 2.32 -8.55 -2.60
C ASN A 73 0.80 -8.45 -2.80
N ASP A 74 0.34 -8.16 -4.02
CA ASP A 74 -0.87 -8.83 -4.47
C ASP A 74 -0.44 -10.30 -4.58
N HIS A 75 -0.77 -11.13 -3.58
CA HIS A 75 -0.94 -12.56 -3.84
C HIS A 75 -2.10 -12.64 -4.81
N ASN A 76 -1.78 -12.45 -6.09
CA ASN A 76 -2.74 -12.45 -7.16
C ASN A 76 -3.14 -13.91 -7.25
N GLU A 77 -4.26 -14.27 -6.62
CA GLU A 77 -4.82 -15.62 -6.58
C GLU A 77 -4.86 -16.25 -7.98
N ILE A 78 -5.02 -15.40 -9.01
CA ILE A 78 -4.94 -15.76 -10.42
C ILE A 78 -3.52 -16.22 -10.82
N VAL A 79 -2.47 -15.55 -10.38
CA VAL A 79 -1.06 -15.91 -10.68
C VAL A 79 -0.69 -17.23 -10.00
N GLU A 80 -1.07 -17.43 -8.73
CA GLU A 80 -0.86 -18.70 -8.04
C GLU A 80 -1.64 -19.85 -8.70
N THR A 81 -2.89 -19.60 -9.08
CA THR A 81 -3.72 -20.59 -9.80
C THR A 81 -3.09 -20.95 -11.14
N ILE A 82 -2.56 -19.99 -11.89
CA ILE A 82 -1.86 -20.26 -13.16
C ILE A 82 -0.60 -21.08 -12.91
N ALA A 83 0.23 -20.68 -11.94
CA ALA A 83 1.48 -21.38 -11.61
C ALA A 83 1.23 -22.83 -11.17
N ALA A 84 0.17 -23.10 -10.42
CA ALA A 84 -0.20 -24.45 -9.99
C ALA A 84 -0.67 -25.39 -11.12
N HIS A 85 -0.96 -24.86 -12.32
CA HIS A 85 -1.38 -25.64 -13.49
C HIS A 85 -0.34 -25.66 -14.61
N ILE A 86 0.79 -24.95 -14.45
CA ILE A 86 1.95 -25.12 -15.31
C ILE A 86 2.72 -26.33 -14.77
N ASP A 87 3.07 -27.27 -15.64
CA ASP A 87 3.86 -28.44 -15.25
C ASP A 87 5.28 -27.99 -14.84
N ASP A 88 5.84 -28.62 -13.82
CA ASP A 88 7.15 -28.24 -13.25
C ASP A 88 8.30 -28.49 -14.24
N ASP A 89 8.03 -29.21 -15.35
CA ASP A 89 8.96 -29.53 -16.42
C ASP A 89 8.88 -28.61 -17.65
N ALA A 90 8.06 -27.55 -17.58
CA ALA A 90 7.97 -26.57 -18.66
C ALA A 90 9.35 -26.01 -19.04
N THR A 91 9.68 -26.11 -20.32
CA THR A 91 10.93 -25.65 -20.88
C THR A 91 10.96 -24.12 -21.02
N GLU A 92 12.17 -23.57 -21.13
CA GLU A 92 12.36 -22.13 -21.35
C GLU A 92 11.65 -21.65 -22.63
N GLU A 93 11.66 -22.46 -23.69
CA GLU A 93 10.96 -22.16 -24.95
C GLU A 93 9.44 -22.08 -24.76
N GLU A 94 8.85 -23.03 -24.02
CA GLU A 94 7.40 -23.03 -23.74
C GLU A 94 6.98 -21.83 -22.88
N ILE A 95 7.82 -21.41 -21.95
CA ILE A 95 7.59 -20.21 -21.14
C ILE A 95 7.65 -18.96 -22.02
N GLU A 96 8.61 -18.86 -22.94
CA GLU A 96 8.71 -17.76 -23.90
C GLU A 96 7.46 -17.66 -24.80
N GLU A 97 6.95 -18.79 -25.28
CA GLU A 97 5.73 -18.84 -26.09
C GLU A 97 4.50 -18.32 -25.32
N ILE A 98 4.35 -18.74 -24.06
CA ILE A 98 3.26 -18.26 -23.19
C ILE A 98 3.35 -16.75 -23.00
N LEU A 99 4.54 -16.22 -22.71
CA LEU A 99 4.76 -14.79 -22.52
C LEU A 99 4.44 -14.00 -23.80
N ALA A 100 4.92 -14.47 -24.96
CA ALA A 100 4.65 -13.86 -26.25
C ALA A 100 3.14 -13.84 -26.56
N TYR A 101 2.42 -14.91 -26.24
CA TYR A 101 0.97 -14.97 -26.43
C TYR A 101 0.21 -13.96 -25.55
N ILE A 102 0.59 -13.82 -24.28
CA ILE A 102 0.00 -12.84 -23.36
C ILE A 102 0.21 -11.42 -23.89
N GLU A 103 1.41 -11.10 -24.35
CA GLU A 103 1.74 -9.79 -24.88
C GLU A 103 0.95 -9.48 -26.15
N MET A 104 0.84 -10.45 -27.08
CA MET A 104 0.00 -10.32 -28.27
C MET A 104 -1.46 -10.02 -27.91
N ARG A 105 -2.03 -10.75 -26.94
CA ARG A 105 -3.43 -10.56 -26.51
C ARG A 105 -3.65 -9.20 -25.85
N ARG A 106 -2.67 -8.67 -25.11
CA ARG A 106 -2.73 -7.30 -24.55
C ARG A 106 -2.74 -6.25 -25.66
N ASN A 107 -1.88 -6.39 -26.66
CA ASN A 107 -1.82 -5.48 -27.81
C ASN A 107 -3.13 -5.47 -28.61
N LEU A 108 -3.76 -6.64 -28.81
CA LEU A 108 -5.06 -6.74 -29.48
C LEU A 108 -6.19 -6.05 -28.68
N ARG A 109 -6.17 -6.13 -27.35
CA ARG A 109 -7.14 -5.42 -26.50
C ARG A 109 -6.95 -3.90 -26.58
N ASN A 110 -5.70 -3.44 -26.55
CA ASN A 110 -5.37 -2.01 -26.62
C ASN A 110 -5.72 -1.40 -27.98
N ASN A 111 -5.51 -2.12 -29.07
CA ASN A 111 -5.89 -1.67 -30.42
C ASN A 111 -7.40 -1.69 -30.68
N ARG A 112 -8.19 -2.49 -29.95
CA ARG A 112 -9.66 -2.49 -30.03
C ARG A 112 -10.33 -1.33 -29.30
N ASN A 113 -9.62 -0.69 -28.38
CA ASN A 113 -10.12 0.41 -27.55
C ASN A 113 -9.68 1.79 -28.09
N LYS A 114 -9.22 1.87 -29.34
CA LYS A 114 -8.71 3.06 -30.01
C LYS A 114 -9.53 3.31 -31.27
#